data_AF-A0A179IKM3-F1
#
_entry.id   AF-A0A179IKM3-F1
#
_cell.length_a   1.000
_cell.length_b   1.000
_cell.length_c   1.000
_cell.angle_alpha   90.00
_cell.angle_beta   90.00
_cell.angle_gamma   90.00
#
_symmetry.space_group_name_H-M   'P 1'
#
loop_
_entity.id
_entity.type
_entity.pdbx_description
1 polymer ?
#
loop_
_entity_poly.entity_id
_entity_poly.type
_entity_poly.pdbx_seq_one_letter_code
_entity_poly.pdbx_strand_id
1 'polypeptide(L)'
;MKEPLQRLLAKVKFDRASGDHLVLVGDVVNKGADNSGVVELAMELSATAVRGNHDNAVLHAAGIARFRDGTWLSEPVTPATPPGSASAHVPNPHSETTVSAAAALSAVQLQWLASLPLMVRIKLPQHCSSPLANIIVVHAGLVPGVSSLEQQDPHNLMHMRSLVAQDGTFRASEDAGDDGWATAWERAQEDLEESQRSTVIFGHDARRRLQVRRYSVGLDTGCVYGNQLSALVLTMTESGIMHDVVQVEAVESDERDS
;
A
#
# COMPACT_ATOMS: atom_id res chain seq x y z
N MET A 1 5.49 -13.69 -0.61
CA MET A 1 5.78 -12.46 -1.35
C MET A 1 7.27 -12.15 -1.47
N LYS A 2 8.13 -12.62 -0.54
CA LYS A 2 9.58 -12.33 -0.56
C LYS A 2 10.26 -12.70 -1.89
N GLU A 3 10.10 -13.94 -2.33
CA GLU A 3 10.71 -14.43 -3.58
C GLU A 3 10.28 -13.63 -4.83
N PRO A 4 8.98 -13.42 -5.13
CA PRO A 4 8.57 -12.51 -6.20
C PRO A 4 9.18 -11.11 -6.11
N LEU A 5 9.24 -10.54 -4.89
CA LEU A 5 9.83 -9.21 -4.69
C LEU A 5 11.33 -9.22 -5.03
N GLN A 6 12.08 -10.23 -4.58
CA GLN A 6 13.50 -10.38 -4.93
C GLN A 6 13.71 -10.54 -6.43
N ARG A 7 12.87 -11.34 -7.11
CA ARG A 7 12.93 -11.48 -8.58
C ARG A 7 12.62 -10.17 -9.30
N LEU A 8 11.63 -9.41 -8.82
CA LEU A 8 11.30 -8.11 -9.39
C LEU A 8 12.47 -7.13 -9.25
N LEU A 9 13.06 -7.04 -8.06
CA LEU A 9 14.23 -6.21 -7.78
C LEU A 9 15.43 -6.61 -8.65
N ALA A 10 15.68 -7.90 -8.83
CA ALA A 10 16.70 -8.40 -9.74
C ALA A 10 16.41 -8.04 -11.20
N LYS A 11 15.16 -8.18 -11.65
CA LYS A 11 14.72 -7.87 -13.02
C LYS A 11 14.90 -6.39 -13.37
N VAL A 12 14.62 -5.49 -12.43
CA VAL A 12 14.83 -4.04 -12.61
C VAL A 12 16.26 -3.61 -12.28
N LYS A 13 17.14 -4.55 -11.91
CA LYS A 13 18.54 -4.30 -11.50
C LYS A 13 18.63 -3.26 -10.38
N PHE A 14 17.73 -3.35 -9.40
CA PHE A 14 17.66 -2.43 -8.27
C PHE A 14 19.02 -2.31 -7.57
N ASP A 15 19.53 -1.09 -7.48
CA ASP A 15 20.79 -0.78 -6.82
C ASP A 15 20.65 0.47 -5.93
N ARG A 16 20.53 0.21 -4.63
CA ARG A 16 20.48 1.25 -3.61
C ARG A 16 21.75 2.11 -3.58
N ALA A 17 22.93 1.54 -3.88
CA ALA A 17 24.18 2.30 -3.89
C ALA A 17 24.21 3.32 -5.04
N SER A 18 23.49 3.02 -6.12
CA SER A 18 23.28 3.94 -7.26
C SER A 18 22.14 4.94 -7.03
N GLY A 19 21.47 4.89 -5.88
CA GLY A 19 20.42 5.85 -5.48
C GLY A 19 18.99 5.37 -5.70
N ASP A 20 18.78 4.10 -6.07
CA ASP A 20 17.43 3.56 -6.22
C ASP A 20 16.70 3.52 -4.87
N HIS A 21 15.40 3.81 -4.90
CA HIS A 21 14.54 3.78 -3.73
C HIS A 21 13.27 2.98 -3.99
N LEU A 22 12.97 2.04 -3.08
CA LEU A 22 11.77 1.21 -3.16
C LEU A 22 10.63 1.85 -2.38
N VAL A 23 9.46 1.98 -3.02
CA VAL A 23 8.21 2.41 -2.38
C VAL A 23 7.14 1.33 -2.54
N LEU A 24 6.68 0.76 -1.42
CA LEU A 24 5.65 -0.29 -1.38
C LEU A 24 4.26 0.33 -1.18
N VAL A 25 3.27 -0.18 -1.92
CA VAL A 25 1.87 0.29 -1.88
C VAL A 25 1.04 -0.31 -0.74
N GLY A 26 1.68 -0.88 0.29
CA GLY A 26 1.02 -1.53 1.43
C GLY A 26 0.70 -3.01 1.22
N ASP A 27 0.01 -3.60 2.20
CA ASP A 27 -0.23 -5.05 2.31
C ASP A 27 1.08 -5.85 2.23
N VAL A 28 2.05 -5.41 3.04
CA VAL A 28 3.36 -6.03 3.17
C VAL A 28 3.24 -7.40 3.86
N VAL A 29 2.18 -7.60 4.66
CA VAL A 29 1.90 -8.83 5.41
C VAL A 29 0.51 -9.42 5.11
N ASN A 30 0.20 -10.59 5.69
CA ASN A 30 -1.09 -11.31 5.64
C ASN A 30 -1.46 -11.95 4.28
N LYS A 31 -0.60 -11.84 3.26
CA LYS A 31 -0.89 -12.36 1.92
C LYS A 31 0.12 -13.40 1.40
N GLY A 32 1.05 -13.88 2.23
CA GLY A 32 1.99 -14.92 1.83
C GLY A 32 2.54 -15.72 3.01
N ALA A 33 3.26 -16.80 2.70
CA ALA A 33 3.84 -17.70 3.70
C ALA A 33 4.91 -17.00 4.56
N ASP A 34 5.77 -16.19 3.95
CA ASP A 34 6.89 -15.52 4.63
C ASP A 34 6.59 -14.03 4.90
N ASN A 35 5.83 -13.76 5.98
CA ASN A 35 5.49 -12.39 6.39
C ASN A 35 6.71 -11.67 6.98
N SER A 36 7.44 -12.34 7.85
CA SER A 36 8.62 -11.79 8.53
C SER A 36 9.72 -11.43 7.53
N GLY A 37 10.03 -12.33 6.59
CA GLY A 37 11.09 -12.11 5.62
C GLY A 37 10.79 -11.01 4.59
N VAL A 38 9.52 -10.71 4.31
CA VAL A 38 9.15 -9.54 3.48
C VAL A 38 9.40 -8.24 4.24
N VAL A 39 8.99 -8.18 5.51
CA VAL A 39 9.22 -6.99 6.35
C VAL A 39 10.71 -6.78 6.60
N GLU A 40 11.46 -7.85 6.89
CA GLU A 40 12.91 -7.83 7.04
C GLU A 40 13.59 -7.26 5.77
N LEU A 41 13.24 -7.79 4.59
CA LEU A 41 13.77 -7.29 3.32
C LEU A 41 13.44 -5.81 3.10
N ALA A 42 12.20 -5.39 3.38
CA ALA A 42 11.81 -3.98 3.26
C ALA A 42 12.64 -3.07 4.20
N MET A 43 12.90 -3.53 5.43
CA MET A 43 13.73 -2.82 6.41
C MET A 43 15.20 -2.73 5.97
N GLU A 44 15.79 -3.83 5.50
CA GLU A 44 17.16 -3.90 4.97
C GLU A 44 17.36 -2.94 3.79
N LEU A 45 16.38 -2.89 2.88
CA LEU A 45 16.37 -1.97 1.75
C LEU A 45 16.03 -0.52 2.15
N SER A 46 15.67 -0.29 3.42
CA SER A 46 15.09 0.97 3.91
C SER A 46 13.98 1.50 3.00
N ALA A 47 13.15 0.59 2.52
CA ALA A 47 12.03 0.92 1.67
C ALA A 47 11.06 1.84 2.40
N THR A 48 10.45 2.76 1.65
CA THR A 48 9.24 3.42 2.11
C THR A 48 8.04 2.51 1.84
N ALA A 49 7.04 2.52 2.70
CA ALA A 49 5.80 1.81 2.47
C ALA A 49 4.63 2.63 3.01
N VAL A 50 3.47 2.52 2.38
CA VAL A 50 2.20 2.98 2.97
C VAL A 50 1.51 1.82 3.69
N ARG A 51 0.68 2.11 4.69
CA ARG A 51 -0.07 1.09 5.41
C ARG A 51 -1.27 0.61 4.58
N GLY A 52 -1.39 -0.70 4.42
CA GLY A 52 -2.58 -1.36 3.86
C GLY A 52 -3.57 -1.85 4.91
N ASN A 53 -4.74 -2.30 4.46
CA ASN A 53 -5.77 -2.82 5.36
C ASN A 53 -5.33 -4.11 6.06
N HIS A 54 -4.55 -4.95 5.39
CA HIS A 54 -4.05 -6.18 5.99
C HIS A 54 -2.93 -5.91 7.01
N ASP A 55 -2.07 -4.91 6.74
CA ASP A 55 -1.06 -4.44 7.70
C ASP A 55 -1.76 -3.94 8.98
N ASN A 56 -2.84 -3.16 8.82
CA ASN A 56 -3.63 -2.64 9.95
C ASN A 56 -4.32 -3.77 10.75
N ALA A 57 -4.84 -4.79 10.07
CA ALA A 57 -5.43 -5.95 10.74
C ALA A 57 -4.41 -6.75 11.56
N VAL A 58 -3.19 -6.94 11.04
CA VAL A 58 -2.09 -7.61 11.75
C VAL A 58 -1.67 -6.83 12.99
N LEU A 59 -1.54 -5.50 12.90
CA LEU A 59 -1.25 -4.65 14.05
C LEU A 59 -2.33 -4.76 15.14
N HIS A 60 -3.60 -4.77 14.74
CA HIS A 60 -4.72 -4.93 15.68
C HIS A 60 -4.66 -6.31 16.36
N ALA A 61 -4.39 -7.39 15.61
CA ALA A 61 -4.25 -8.74 16.16
C ALA A 61 -3.07 -8.84 17.14
N ALA A 62 -1.91 -8.29 16.79
CA ALA A 62 -0.73 -8.25 17.66
C ALA A 62 -0.99 -7.45 18.95
N GLY A 63 -1.72 -6.33 18.84
CA GLY A 63 -2.12 -5.52 20.00
C GLY A 63 -2.99 -6.31 20.98
N ILE A 64 -4.01 -7.02 20.48
CA ILE A 64 -4.88 -7.88 21.30
C ILE A 64 -4.09 -8.99 21.98
N ALA A 65 -3.22 -9.68 21.25
CA ALA A 65 -2.40 -10.77 21.80
C ALA A 65 -1.49 -10.28 22.93
N ARG A 66 -0.76 -9.19 22.68
CA ARG A 66 0.16 -8.60 23.68
C ARG A 66 -0.57 -8.06 24.92
N PHE A 67 -1.81 -7.58 24.75
CA PHE A 67 -2.64 -7.14 25.87
C PHE A 67 -3.05 -8.33 26.75
N ARG A 68 -3.47 -9.44 26.13
CA ARG A 68 -3.82 -10.69 26.83
C ARG A 68 -2.63 -11.28 27.59
N ASP A 69 -1.44 -11.22 26.98
CA ASP A 69 -0.22 -11.79 27.57
C ASP A 69 0.45 -10.87 28.61
N GLY A 70 -0.15 -9.70 28.92
CA GLY A 70 0.40 -8.73 29.87
C GLY A 70 1.68 -8.02 29.41
N THR A 71 2.20 -8.36 28.23
CA THR A 71 3.42 -7.78 27.65
C THR A 71 3.26 -6.30 27.28
N TRP A 72 2.04 -5.81 27.07
CA TRP A 72 1.76 -4.37 26.87
C TRP A 72 2.15 -3.48 28.05
N LEU A 73 2.22 -4.04 29.28
CA LEU A 73 2.60 -3.30 30.50
C LEU A 73 4.11 -3.33 30.78
N SER A 74 4.91 -3.97 29.92
CA SER A 74 6.34 -4.20 30.17
C SER A 74 7.29 -3.15 29.58
N GLU A 75 6.78 -2.18 28.82
CA GLU A 75 7.51 -0.95 28.49
C GLU A 75 7.10 0.19 29.45
N PRO A 76 8.03 1.03 29.94
CA PRO A 76 7.69 2.07 30.90
C PRO A 76 6.96 3.22 30.19
N VAL A 77 5.64 3.12 30.10
CA VAL A 77 4.78 4.27 29.77
C VAL A 77 4.38 4.93 31.08
N THR A 78 4.82 6.18 31.27
CA THR A 78 4.36 7.06 32.35
C THR A 78 2.82 7.11 32.37
N PRO A 79 2.18 6.99 33.54
CA PRO A 79 0.75 6.72 33.60
C PRO A 79 -0.04 7.99 33.25
N ALA A 80 -0.80 7.93 32.15
CA ALA A 80 -1.95 8.80 31.95
C ALA A 80 -3.22 7.99 32.21
N THR A 81 -4.02 8.46 33.16
CA THR A 81 -5.26 7.87 33.69
C THR A 81 -6.27 7.51 32.60
N PRO A 82 -6.99 6.38 32.69
CA PRO A 82 -8.00 6.03 31.70
C PRO A 82 -9.34 6.72 32.01
N PRO A 83 -10.10 7.19 31.01
CA PRO A 83 -11.53 7.42 31.18
C PRO A 83 -12.35 6.38 30.41
N GLY A 84 -13.32 5.81 31.11
CA GLY A 84 -14.58 5.37 30.51
C GLY A 84 -14.67 3.89 30.13
N SER A 85 -15.46 3.15 30.90
CA SER A 85 -16.01 1.85 30.51
C SER A 85 -16.92 2.00 29.28
N ALA A 86 -16.34 1.94 28.08
CA ALA A 86 -17.09 1.60 26.90
C ALA A 86 -17.26 0.07 26.88
N SER A 87 -18.50 -0.40 26.75
CA SER A 87 -18.83 -1.80 26.49
C SER A 87 -17.89 -2.34 25.43
N ALA A 88 -17.02 -3.28 25.81
CA ALA A 88 -16.07 -3.90 24.91
C ALA A 88 -16.88 -4.71 23.90
N HIS A 89 -17.17 -4.09 22.75
CA HIS A 89 -17.57 -4.81 21.56
C HIS A 89 -16.42 -5.79 21.30
N VAL A 90 -16.61 -7.08 21.63
CA VAL A 90 -15.63 -8.11 21.33
C VAL A 90 -15.50 -8.08 19.81
N PRO A 91 -14.38 -7.59 19.25
CA PRO A 91 -14.25 -7.51 17.81
C PRO A 91 -14.40 -8.93 17.25
N ASN A 92 -15.06 -9.04 16.10
CA ASN A 92 -15.13 -10.31 15.38
C ASN A 92 -13.70 -10.89 15.30
N PRO A 93 -13.46 -12.17 15.63
CA PRO A 93 -12.12 -12.71 15.66
C PRO A 93 -11.45 -12.53 14.29
N HIS A 94 -10.22 -12.04 14.31
CA HIS A 94 -9.37 -11.95 13.12
C HIS A 94 -9.23 -13.33 12.46
N SER A 95 -9.01 -13.35 11.14
CA SER A 95 -8.73 -14.60 10.43
C SER A 95 -7.49 -15.28 11.01
N GLU A 96 -7.43 -16.61 10.91
CA GLU A 96 -6.26 -17.39 11.32
C GLU A 96 -4.97 -16.91 10.62
N THR A 97 -5.07 -16.52 9.34
CA THR A 97 -3.95 -15.95 8.59
C THR A 97 -3.42 -14.65 9.22
N THR A 98 -4.32 -13.79 9.69
CA THR A 98 -3.96 -12.51 10.32
C THR A 98 -3.29 -12.75 11.67
N VAL A 99 -3.84 -13.68 12.46
CA VAL A 99 -3.28 -14.04 13.78
C VAL A 99 -1.90 -14.68 13.61
N SER A 100 -1.75 -15.60 12.64
CA SER A 100 -0.47 -16.25 12.33
C SER A 100 0.58 -15.23 11.86
N ALA A 101 0.20 -14.32 10.96
CA ALA A 101 1.07 -13.23 10.52
C ALA A 101 1.51 -12.34 11.70
N ALA A 102 0.58 -11.99 12.60
CA ALA A 102 0.91 -11.20 13.80
C ALA A 102 1.90 -11.92 14.73
N ALA A 103 1.73 -13.23 14.94
CA ALA A 103 2.62 -14.04 15.77
C ALA A 103 4.01 -14.23 15.15
N ALA A 104 4.12 -14.18 13.81
CA ALA A 104 5.38 -14.36 13.10
C ALA A 104 6.31 -13.14 13.11
N LEU A 105 5.80 -11.95 13.48
CA LEU A 105 6.59 -10.71 13.47
C LEU A 105 7.25 -10.44 14.82
N SER A 106 8.51 -10.02 14.78
CA SER A 106 9.23 -9.51 15.94
C SER A 106 8.69 -8.14 16.40
N ALA A 107 9.04 -7.73 17.62
CA ALA A 107 8.68 -6.42 18.16
C ALA A 107 9.16 -5.25 17.27
N VAL A 108 10.37 -5.36 16.73
CA VAL A 108 10.98 -4.36 15.85
C VAL A 108 10.23 -4.27 14.52
N GLN A 109 9.84 -5.42 13.95
CA GLN A 109 9.05 -5.46 12.71
C GLN A 109 7.64 -4.90 12.92
N LEU A 110 6.99 -5.22 14.04
CA LEU A 110 5.70 -4.63 14.42
C LEU A 110 5.79 -3.12 14.59
N GLN A 111 6.87 -2.62 15.19
CA GLN A 111 7.10 -1.18 15.34
C GLN A 111 7.32 -0.50 13.99
N TRP A 112 8.07 -1.12 13.08
CA TRP A 112 8.21 -0.63 11.70
C TRP A 112 6.86 -0.57 10.98
N LEU A 113 6.07 -1.64 11.06
CA LEU A 113 4.73 -1.71 10.46
C LEU A 113 3.79 -0.62 11.05
N ALA A 114 3.86 -0.41 12.37
CA ALA A 114 3.12 0.63 13.09
C ALA A 114 3.60 2.06 12.77
N SER A 115 4.78 2.23 12.16
CA SER A 115 5.30 3.53 11.73
C SER A 115 4.91 3.90 10.30
N LEU A 116 4.38 2.96 9.51
CA LEU A 116 4.03 3.22 8.11
C LEU A 116 2.97 4.33 8.00
N PRO A 117 3.18 5.36 7.17
CA PRO A 117 2.18 6.39 6.90
C PRO A 117 1.02 5.85 6.08
N LEU A 118 -0.12 6.56 6.08
CA LEU A 118 -1.25 6.23 5.21
C LEU A 118 -1.05 6.72 3.76
N MET A 119 -0.22 7.73 3.56
CA MET A 119 0.09 8.31 2.25
C MET A 119 1.53 8.79 2.19
N VAL A 120 2.13 8.72 1.00
CA VAL A 120 3.44 9.31 0.71
C VAL A 120 3.30 10.22 -0.50
N ARG A 121 3.87 11.43 -0.42
CA ARG A 121 3.87 12.42 -1.50
C ARG A 121 5.27 12.53 -2.08
N ILE A 122 5.41 12.34 -3.39
CA ILE A 122 6.67 12.47 -4.11
C ILE A 122 6.51 13.60 -5.12
N LYS A 123 7.20 14.71 -4.87
CA LYS A 123 7.25 15.84 -5.79
C LYS A 123 8.29 15.56 -6.87
N LEU A 124 7.87 15.60 -8.12
CA LEU A 124 8.79 15.41 -9.24
C LEU A 124 9.49 16.75 -9.56
N PRO A 125 10.75 16.73 -10.03
CA PRO A 125 11.47 17.94 -10.43
C PRO A 125 10.72 18.69 -11.55
N GLN A 126 10.32 19.93 -11.27
CA GLN A 126 9.51 20.74 -12.20
C GLN A 126 10.27 21.18 -13.47
N HIS A 127 11.61 21.10 -13.45
CA HIS A 127 12.46 21.45 -14.60
C HIS A 127 12.73 20.26 -15.53
N CYS A 128 12.18 19.08 -15.23
CA CYS A 128 12.29 17.89 -16.06
C CYS A 128 10.93 17.58 -16.69
N SER A 129 10.91 17.21 -17.96
CA SER A 129 9.70 16.66 -18.57
C SER A 129 9.33 15.36 -17.85
N SER A 130 8.06 15.16 -17.55
CA SER A 130 7.56 13.94 -16.92
C SER A 130 6.20 13.60 -17.52
N PRO A 131 5.95 12.32 -17.87
CA PRO A 131 4.62 11.86 -18.26
C PRO A 131 3.66 11.75 -17.05
N LEU A 132 4.20 11.79 -15.83
CA LEU A 132 3.43 11.75 -14.58
C LEU A 132 3.37 13.14 -13.94
N ALA A 133 2.24 13.43 -13.31
CA ALA A 133 2.13 14.57 -12.40
C ALA A 133 2.82 14.26 -11.05
N ASN A 134 2.72 15.15 -10.07
CA ASN A 134 3.21 14.85 -8.72
C ASN A 134 2.58 13.55 -8.19
N ILE A 135 3.36 12.72 -7.51
CA ILE A 135 2.92 11.37 -7.17
C ILE A 135 2.37 11.34 -5.75
N ILE A 136 1.25 10.65 -5.58
CA ILE A 136 0.72 10.26 -4.28
C ILE A 136 0.66 8.74 -4.25
N VAL A 137 1.37 8.13 -3.30
CA VAL A 137 1.27 6.70 -3.02
C VAL A 137 0.28 6.51 -1.87
N VAL A 138 -0.69 5.62 -2.06
CA VAL A 138 -1.74 5.26 -1.10
C VAL A 138 -2.11 3.80 -1.33
N HIS A 139 -2.61 3.10 -0.31
CA HIS A 139 -2.89 1.68 -0.46
C HIS A 139 -4.07 1.38 -1.41
N ALA A 140 -5.23 1.99 -1.18
CA ALA A 140 -6.45 1.73 -1.95
C ALA A 140 -6.77 2.85 -2.94
N GLY A 141 -6.88 4.10 -2.46
CA GLY A 141 -7.18 5.24 -3.33
C GLY A 141 -7.55 6.51 -2.58
N LEU A 142 -8.01 7.52 -3.33
CA LEU A 142 -8.43 8.83 -2.81
C LEU A 142 -9.82 9.20 -3.32
N VAL A 143 -10.65 9.76 -2.44
CA VAL A 143 -11.96 10.31 -2.82
C VAL A 143 -11.76 11.69 -3.47
N PRO A 144 -12.17 11.91 -4.73
CA PRO A 144 -12.11 13.23 -5.36
C PRO A 144 -13.01 14.24 -4.64
N GLY A 145 -12.63 15.52 -4.68
CA GLY A 145 -13.43 16.63 -4.13
C GLY A 145 -13.32 16.85 -2.62
N VAL A 146 -12.54 16.04 -1.90
CA VAL A 146 -12.18 16.33 -0.50
C VAL A 146 -11.22 17.53 -0.47
N SER A 147 -11.46 18.49 0.43
CA SER A 147 -10.82 19.81 0.37
C SER A 147 -9.30 19.80 0.59
N SER A 148 -8.78 18.79 1.29
CA SER A 148 -7.34 18.52 1.40
C SER A 148 -7.06 17.03 1.53
N LEU A 149 -5.83 16.62 1.24
CA LEU A 149 -5.40 15.22 1.39
C LEU A 149 -5.48 14.75 2.85
N GLU A 150 -5.20 15.64 3.80
CA GLU A 150 -5.23 15.38 5.24
C GLU A 150 -6.64 15.14 5.80
N GLN A 151 -7.68 15.48 5.03
CA GLN A 151 -9.09 15.24 5.40
C GLN A 151 -9.65 13.94 4.81
N GLN A 152 -8.87 13.19 4.04
CA GLN A 152 -9.29 11.89 3.56
C GLN A 152 -9.53 10.95 4.75
N ASP A 153 -10.59 10.15 4.67
CA ASP A 153 -10.90 9.15 5.70
C ASP A 153 -9.83 8.03 5.67
N PRO A 154 -9.10 7.78 6.78
CA PRO A 154 -8.11 6.72 6.88
C PRO A 154 -8.62 5.33 6.47
N HIS A 155 -9.89 5.02 6.75
CA HIS A 155 -10.51 3.77 6.34
C HIS A 155 -10.58 3.68 4.82
N ASN A 156 -11.05 4.74 4.16
CA ASN A 156 -11.16 4.76 2.70
C ASN A 156 -9.79 4.61 2.01
N LEU A 157 -8.75 5.25 2.56
CA LEU A 157 -7.37 5.13 2.05
C LEU A 157 -6.86 3.68 1.98
N MET A 158 -7.41 2.79 2.81
CA MET A 158 -7.02 1.38 2.89
C MET A 158 -8.06 0.42 2.33
N HIS A 159 -9.33 0.82 2.15
CA HIS A 159 -10.42 -0.12 1.89
C HIS A 159 -11.20 0.11 0.58
N MET A 160 -11.18 1.32 0.01
CA MET A 160 -12.08 1.65 -1.10
C MET A 160 -11.72 0.95 -2.41
N ARG A 161 -12.73 0.59 -3.20
CA ARG A 161 -12.57 0.04 -4.57
C ARG A 161 -13.37 0.84 -5.61
N SER A 162 -14.52 1.36 -5.21
CA SER A 162 -15.37 2.19 -6.06
C SER A 162 -15.85 3.44 -5.34
N LEU A 163 -16.55 4.30 -6.10
CA LEU A 163 -17.21 5.49 -5.58
C LEU A 163 -18.67 5.46 -5.99
N VAL A 164 -19.54 5.84 -5.07
CA VAL A 164 -20.97 6.06 -5.33
C VAL A 164 -21.20 7.57 -5.33
N ALA A 165 -21.73 8.11 -6.43
CA ALA A 165 -22.13 9.51 -6.49
C ALA A 165 -23.40 9.70 -5.64
N GLN A 166 -23.35 10.65 -4.71
CA GLN A 166 -24.46 10.99 -3.82
C GLN A 166 -24.47 12.50 -3.58
N ASP A 167 -25.57 13.16 -3.95
CA ASP A 167 -25.81 14.59 -3.71
C ASP A 167 -24.68 15.51 -4.24
N GLY A 168 -24.13 15.19 -5.41
CA GLY A 168 -23.03 15.94 -6.03
C GLY A 168 -21.65 15.68 -5.41
N THR A 169 -21.56 14.75 -4.45
CA THR A 169 -20.32 14.30 -3.82
C THR A 169 -20.06 12.82 -4.09
N PHE A 170 -18.86 12.34 -3.77
CA PHE A 170 -18.52 10.92 -3.85
C PHE A 170 -18.42 10.30 -2.47
N ARG A 171 -19.05 9.13 -2.31
CA ARG A 171 -18.88 8.26 -1.15
C ARG A 171 -18.07 7.03 -1.54
N ALA A 172 -17.01 6.73 -0.81
CA ALA A 172 -16.23 5.51 -1.00
C ALA A 172 -17.07 4.25 -0.72
N SER A 173 -16.79 3.20 -1.48
CA SER A 173 -17.33 1.86 -1.26
C SER A 173 -16.23 0.81 -1.36
N GLU A 174 -16.29 -0.20 -0.50
CA GLU A 174 -15.44 -1.39 -0.57
C GLU A 174 -15.88 -2.36 -1.67
N ASP A 175 -17.12 -2.22 -2.15
CA ASP A 175 -17.60 -2.99 -3.27
C ASP A 175 -16.81 -2.63 -4.52
N ALA A 176 -16.51 -3.65 -5.33
CA ALA A 176 -15.83 -3.41 -6.59
C ALA A 176 -16.63 -2.45 -7.46
N GLY A 177 -17.97 -2.57 -7.50
CA GLY A 177 -18.82 -1.81 -8.41
C GLY A 177 -18.50 -2.07 -9.88
N ASP A 178 -19.22 -1.43 -10.78
CA ASP A 178 -18.93 -1.49 -12.22
C ASP A 178 -17.68 -0.66 -12.53
N ASP A 179 -17.66 0.60 -12.05
CA ASP A 179 -16.54 1.52 -12.20
C ASP A 179 -15.68 1.60 -10.93
N GLY A 180 -14.36 1.49 -11.12
CA GLY A 180 -13.39 1.74 -10.05
C GLY A 180 -13.28 3.24 -9.75
N TRP A 181 -12.87 3.57 -8.52
CA TRP A 181 -12.70 4.96 -8.08
C TRP A 181 -11.75 5.77 -9.00
N ALA A 182 -10.77 5.09 -9.60
CA ALA A 182 -9.78 5.66 -10.50
C ALA A 182 -10.42 6.42 -11.68
N THR A 183 -11.57 5.98 -12.18
CA THR A 183 -12.28 6.68 -13.27
C THR A 183 -12.72 8.09 -12.85
N ALA A 184 -13.25 8.25 -11.64
CA ALA A 184 -13.64 9.57 -11.13
C ALA A 184 -12.40 10.43 -10.82
N TRP A 185 -11.31 9.80 -10.38
CA TRP A 185 -10.04 10.49 -10.17
C TRP A 185 -9.47 11.07 -11.47
N GLU A 186 -9.42 10.29 -12.56
CA GLU A 186 -8.93 10.80 -13.85
C GLU A 186 -9.68 12.07 -14.28
N ARG A 187 -11.02 12.04 -14.22
CA ARG A 187 -11.86 13.20 -14.58
C ARG A 187 -11.57 14.41 -13.69
N ALA A 188 -11.47 14.19 -12.37
CA ALA A 188 -11.18 15.26 -11.44
C ALA A 188 -9.81 15.92 -11.71
N GLN A 189 -8.82 15.16 -12.21
CA GLN A 189 -7.50 15.72 -12.54
C GLN A 189 -7.49 16.48 -13.87
N GLU A 190 -8.36 16.14 -14.82
CA GLU A 190 -8.51 16.87 -16.08
C GLU A 190 -9.02 18.30 -15.86
N ASP A 191 -9.88 18.50 -14.86
CA ASP A 191 -10.45 19.79 -14.48
C ASP A 191 -9.47 20.70 -13.69
N LEU A 192 -8.30 20.18 -13.29
CA LEU A 192 -7.29 20.92 -12.54
C LEU A 192 -6.22 21.54 -13.44
N GLU A 193 -5.61 22.63 -12.95
CA GLU A 193 -4.38 23.19 -13.50
C GLU A 193 -3.23 22.18 -13.39
N GLU A 194 -2.33 22.18 -14.37
CA GLU A 194 -1.24 21.19 -14.46
C GLU A 194 -0.38 21.13 -13.18
N SER A 195 -0.13 22.27 -12.56
CA SER A 195 0.65 22.36 -11.31
C SER A 195 -0.04 21.76 -10.08
N GLN A 196 -1.36 21.57 -10.14
CA GLN A 196 -2.18 21.00 -9.07
C GLN A 196 -2.47 19.51 -9.29
N ARG A 197 -2.19 18.99 -10.49
CA ARG A 197 -2.45 17.60 -10.83
C ARG A 197 -1.56 16.65 -10.04
N SER A 198 -2.09 15.45 -9.79
CA SER A 198 -1.38 14.38 -9.11
C SER A 198 -1.73 13.02 -9.72
N THR A 199 -0.71 12.17 -9.87
CA THR A 199 -0.85 10.76 -10.23
C THR A 199 -0.89 9.92 -8.96
N VAL A 200 -1.93 9.10 -8.79
CA VAL A 200 -2.05 8.18 -7.65
C VAL A 200 -1.49 6.81 -8.00
N ILE A 201 -0.52 6.31 -7.23
CA ILE A 201 0.00 4.95 -7.34
C ILE A 201 -0.54 4.13 -6.17
N PHE A 202 -1.19 3.00 -6.46
CA PHE A 202 -1.94 2.24 -5.46
C PHE A 202 -1.90 0.72 -5.68
N GLY A 203 -2.40 -0.02 -4.69
CA GLY A 203 -2.55 -1.48 -4.67
C GLY A 203 -4.01 -1.90 -4.44
N HIS A 204 -4.24 -2.85 -3.52
CA HIS A 204 -5.53 -3.33 -2.99
C HIS A 204 -6.52 -4.01 -3.96
N ASP A 205 -6.63 -3.52 -5.20
CA ASP A 205 -7.63 -3.95 -6.17
C ASP A 205 -7.18 -5.08 -7.10
N ALA A 206 -6.67 -6.18 -6.54
CA ALA A 206 -6.32 -7.41 -7.26
C ALA A 206 -7.41 -7.91 -8.22
N ARG A 207 -8.69 -7.59 -8.00
CA ARG A 207 -9.79 -7.95 -8.91
C ARG A 207 -9.66 -7.27 -10.28
N ARG A 208 -9.17 -6.03 -10.29
CA ARG A 208 -9.00 -5.21 -11.50
C ARG A 208 -7.64 -5.36 -12.16
N ARG A 209 -6.71 -6.12 -11.55
CA ARG A 209 -5.36 -6.35 -12.07
C ARG A 209 -4.61 -5.03 -12.29
N LEU A 210 -3.62 -5.07 -13.17
CA LEU A 210 -2.82 -3.90 -13.53
C LEU A 210 -3.73 -2.83 -14.14
N GLN A 211 -3.66 -1.62 -13.58
CA GLN A 211 -4.37 -0.45 -14.11
C GLN A 211 -3.32 0.61 -14.42
N VAL A 212 -3.22 1.04 -15.68
CA VAL A 212 -2.29 2.09 -16.10
C VAL A 212 -3.10 3.17 -16.81
N ARG A 213 -3.26 4.32 -16.14
CA ARG A 213 -3.95 5.51 -16.65
C ARG A 213 -3.05 6.73 -16.48
N ARG A 214 -3.53 7.91 -16.88
CA ARG A 214 -2.71 9.13 -16.87
C ARG A 214 -2.45 9.63 -15.45
N TYR A 215 -3.46 9.56 -14.58
CA TYR A 215 -3.38 10.07 -13.21
C TYR A 215 -3.61 8.98 -12.15
N SER A 216 -3.62 7.72 -12.54
CA SER A 216 -3.78 6.59 -11.63
C SER A 216 -3.09 5.33 -12.16
N VAL A 217 -2.31 4.68 -11.29
CA VAL A 217 -1.59 3.44 -11.59
C VAL A 217 -1.83 2.44 -10.46
N GLY A 218 -2.60 1.39 -10.74
CA GLY A 218 -2.88 0.29 -9.81
C GLY A 218 -1.94 -0.88 -10.07
N LEU A 219 -1.11 -1.22 -9.09
CA LEU A 219 -0.04 -2.23 -9.21
C LEU A 219 -0.45 -3.62 -8.67
N ASP A 220 -1.59 -3.71 -7.97
CA ASP A 220 -2.05 -4.98 -7.42
C ASP A 220 -2.57 -5.91 -8.52
N THR A 221 -1.69 -6.81 -8.91
CA THR A 221 -1.88 -7.78 -9.99
C THR A 221 -2.25 -9.17 -9.47
N GLY A 222 -2.41 -9.31 -8.15
CA GLY A 222 -2.81 -10.54 -7.51
C GLY A 222 -1.70 -11.60 -7.44
N CYS A 223 -0.45 -11.19 -7.19
CA CYS A 223 0.71 -12.08 -7.06
C CYS A 223 0.43 -13.27 -6.12
N VAL A 224 -0.22 -12.99 -5.00
CA VAL A 224 -0.52 -13.99 -3.95
C VAL A 224 -1.55 -15.03 -4.38
N TYR A 225 -2.27 -14.74 -5.46
CA TYR A 225 -3.22 -15.64 -6.12
C TYR A 225 -2.59 -16.34 -7.33
N GLY A 226 -1.25 -16.41 -7.38
CA GLY A 226 -0.51 -17.10 -8.44
C GLY A 226 -0.34 -16.30 -9.74
N ASN A 227 -0.56 -14.98 -9.71
CA ASN A 227 -0.40 -14.12 -10.88
C ASN A 227 0.93 -13.38 -10.85
N GLN A 228 0.99 -12.12 -11.28
CA GLN A 228 2.23 -11.35 -11.29
C GLN A 228 2.37 -10.45 -10.05
N LEU A 229 3.62 -10.11 -9.74
CA LEU A 229 3.98 -8.93 -8.95
C LEU A 229 4.44 -7.83 -9.90
N SER A 230 3.96 -6.61 -9.70
CA SER A 230 4.20 -5.46 -10.59
C SER A 230 4.86 -4.30 -9.87
N ALA A 231 5.69 -3.55 -10.60
CA ALA A 231 6.23 -2.26 -10.16
C ALA A 231 6.14 -1.23 -11.30
N LEU A 232 5.92 0.04 -10.92
CA LEU A 232 6.19 1.19 -11.77
C LEU A 232 7.62 1.66 -11.49
N VAL A 233 8.49 1.60 -12.49
CA VAL A 233 9.89 2.05 -12.40
C VAL A 233 9.97 3.46 -12.97
N LEU A 234 10.53 4.39 -12.21
CA LEU A 234 10.77 5.76 -12.67
C LEU A 234 12.27 5.97 -12.87
N THR A 235 12.66 6.35 -14.09
CA THR A 235 14.06 6.57 -14.44
C THR A 235 14.27 8.01 -14.89
N MET A 236 15.26 8.69 -14.30
CA MET A 236 15.68 10.00 -14.79
C MET A 236 16.62 9.80 -15.99
N THR A 237 16.31 10.45 -17.10
CA THR A 237 17.11 10.46 -18.33
C THR A 237 17.46 11.90 -18.72
N GLU A 238 18.33 12.07 -19.72
CA GLU A 238 18.64 13.39 -20.29
C GLU A 238 17.38 14.09 -20.85
N SER A 239 16.40 13.32 -21.31
CA SER A 239 15.11 13.82 -21.83
C SER A 239 14.05 14.06 -20.75
N GLY A 240 14.34 13.79 -19.48
CA GLY A 240 13.39 13.88 -18.38
C GLY A 240 13.07 12.52 -17.75
N ILE A 241 11.97 12.46 -17.01
CA ILE A 241 11.52 11.25 -16.32
C ILE A 241 10.80 10.33 -17.31
N MET A 242 11.25 9.09 -17.38
CA MET A 242 10.52 8.00 -18.04
C MET A 242 9.92 7.09 -16.98
N HIS A 243 8.85 6.38 -17.36
CA HIS A 243 8.32 5.31 -16.53
C HIS A 243 8.07 4.04 -17.35
N ASP A 244 8.25 2.89 -16.69
CA ASP A 244 7.94 1.57 -17.24
C ASP A 244 7.22 0.73 -16.19
N VAL A 245 6.29 -0.11 -16.63
CA VAL A 245 5.70 -1.14 -15.75
C VAL A 245 6.44 -2.45 -15.97
N VAL A 246 7.00 -2.99 -14.88
CA VAL A 246 7.73 -4.26 -14.89
C VAL A 246 6.97 -5.27 -14.04
N GLN A 247 6.85 -6.50 -14.56
CA GLN A 247 6.17 -7.59 -13.88
C GLN A 247 7.04 -8.85 -13.81
N VAL A 248 6.87 -9.64 -12.75
CA VAL A 248 7.41 -10.99 -12.60
C VAL A 248 6.30 -11.94 -12.15
N GLU A 249 6.34 -13.20 -12.59
CA GLU A 249 5.40 -14.21 -12.14
C GLU A 249 5.58 -14.52 -10.64
N ALA A 250 4.50 -14.89 -9.95
CA ALA A 250 4.50 -15.22 -8.53
C ALA A 250 5.25 -16.52 -8.22
N VAL A 251 5.22 -17.46 -9.16
CA VAL A 251 5.92 -18.74 -9.08
C VAL A 251 6.76 -18.85 -10.34
N GLU A 252 7.99 -19.34 -10.23
CA GLU A 252 8.75 -19.72 -11.42
C GLU A 252 8.03 -20.91 -12.05
N SER A 253 7.72 -20.82 -13.33
CA SER A 253 7.36 -22.01 -14.10
C SER A 253 8.58 -22.93 -14.07
N ASP A 254 8.45 -24.13 -13.49
CA ASP A 254 9.43 -25.17 -13.70
C ASP A 254 9.60 -25.33 -15.22
N GLU A 255 10.76 -24.97 -15.77
CA GLU A 255 11.21 -25.44 -17.07
C GLU A 255 11.48 -26.95 -16.94
N ARG A 256 10.40 -27.74 -16.78
CA ARG A 256 10.38 -29.21 -16.81
C ARG A 256 8.96 -29.65 -17.15
N ASP A 257 8.66 -29.65 -18.44
CA ASP A 257 8.37 -30.89 -19.15
C ASP A 257 8.52 -30.67 -20.67
N SER A 258 9.66 -31.16 -21.17
CA SER A 258 9.98 -31.58 -22.56
C SER A 258 9.88 -30.58 -23.71
#